data_AF-A0A961XWE1-F1
#
_entry.id   AF-A0A961XWE1-F1
#
_cell.length_a   1.000
_cell.length_b   1.000
_cell.length_c   1.000
_cell.angle_alpha   90.00
_cell.angle_beta   90.00
_cell.angle_gamma   90.00
#
_symmetry.space_group_name_H-M   'P 1'
#
loop_
_entity.id
_entity.type
_entity.pdbx_description
1 polymer ?
#
loop_
_entity_poly.entity_id
_entity_poly.type
_entity_poly.pdbx_seq_one_letter_code
_entity_poly.pdbx_strand_id
1 'polypeptide(L)'
;MNLLRPVLIALALLASLAGTSVAQDTDVGAIIAKFAGARTFSDTEKIVEELAATGDPSLARVLDALSDGDLQIRKSDRAVFIITGSGSTLTLLDPLTGEKAGEAGKRELDKVKVNNGLR
;
A
#
# COMPACT_ATOMS: atom_id res chain seq x y z
N MET A 1 -16.39 -41.18 39.88
CA MET A 1 -15.69 -39.97 40.35
C MET A 1 -15.25 -39.19 39.12
N ASN A 2 -15.99 -38.13 38.82
CA ASN A 2 -16.06 -37.47 37.51
C ASN A 2 -14.90 -36.48 37.30
N LEU A 3 -13.65 -36.96 37.33
CA LEU A 3 -12.44 -36.13 37.24
C LEU A 3 -12.08 -35.72 35.79
N LEU A 4 -12.72 -36.34 34.78
CA LEU A 4 -12.52 -36.01 33.35
C LEU A 4 -13.29 -34.78 32.87
N ARG A 5 -14.38 -34.40 33.56
CA ARG A 5 -15.22 -33.24 33.21
C ARG A 5 -14.58 -31.86 33.48
N PRO A 6 -13.85 -31.61 34.59
CA PRO A 6 -13.27 -30.28 34.82
C PRO A 6 -12.06 -29.98 33.93
N VAL A 7 -11.34 -31.01 33.47
CA VAL A 7 -10.17 -30.85 32.57
C VAL A 7 -10.60 -30.38 31.18
N LEU A 8 -11.72 -30.89 30.67
CA LEU A 8 -12.27 -30.46 29.38
C LEU A 8 -12.83 -29.03 29.41
N ILE A 9 -13.31 -28.55 30.56
CA ILE A 9 -13.79 -27.17 30.72
C ILE A 9 -12.61 -26.19 30.84
N ALA A 10 -11.53 -26.57 31.53
CA ALA A 10 -10.32 -25.75 31.62
C ALA A 10 -9.61 -25.60 30.27
N LEU A 11 -9.61 -26.64 29.43
CA LEU A 11 -9.00 -26.58 28.09
C LEU A 11 -9.83 -25.73 27.11
N ALA A 12 -11.16 -25.74 27.24
CA ALA A 12 -12.05 -24.91 26.43
C ALA A 12 -11.94 -23.40 26.74
N LEU A 13 -11.58 -23.03 27.98
CA LEU A 13 -11.43 -21.63 28.39
C LEU A 13 -10.10 -20.99 27.93
N LEU A 14 -9.07 -21.81 27.66
CA LEU A 14 -7.79 -21.34 27.12
C LEU A 14 -7.84 -21.07 25.60
N ALA A 15 -8.80 -21.65 24.88
CA ALA A 15 -8.95 -21.48 23.43
C ALA A 15 -9.63 -20.15 23.02
N SER A 16 -10.32 -19.47 23.94
CA SER A 16 -11.00 -18.20 23.68
C SER A 16 -10.10 -16.96 23.83
N LEU A 17 -8.85 -17.12 24.27
CA LEU A 17 -7.85 -16.05 24.32
C LEU A 17 -7.08 -15.86 22.99
N ALA A 18 -7.36 -16.66 21.97
CA ALA A 18 -6.91 -16.41 20.59
C ALA A 18 -7.73 -15.31 19.92
N GLY A 19 -8.00 -14.22 20.67
CA GLY A 19 -8.59 -13.01 20.15
C GLY A 19 -7.67 -12.44 19.09
N THR A 20 -8.15 -12.48 17.85
CA THR A 20 -7.65 -11.80 16.66
C THR A 20 -6.74 -10.63 17.00
N SER A 21 -5.43 -10.85 16.79
CA SER A 21 -4.51 -9.75 16.57
C SER A 21 -4.98 -9.01 15.32
N VAL A 22 -5.83 -7.99 15.51
CA VAL A 22 -5.92 -6.90 14.55
C VAL A 22 -4.56 -6.23 14.67
N ALA A 23 -3.63 -6.66 13.84
CA ALA A 23 -2.44 -5.88 13.58
C ALA A 23 -2.95 -4.47 13.30
N GLN A 24 -2.58 -3.52 14.16
CA GLN A 24 -2.57 -2.11 13.78
C GLN A 24 -1.43 -1.95 12.77
N ASP A 25 -1.56 -2.64 11.63
CA ASP A 25 -0.83 -2.32 10.44
C ASP A 25 -1.33 -0.92 10.10
N THR A 26 -0.48 0.06 10.36
CA THR A 26 -0.56 1.35 9.72
C THR A 26 -0.82 1.07 8.25
N ASP A 27 -2.06 1.27 7.79
CA ASP A 27 -2.53 0.80 6.49
C ASP A 27 -1.74 1.53 5.41
N VAL A 28 -0.61 0.92 5.01
CA VAL A 28 0.35 1.47 4.07
C VAL A 28 -0.37 1.73 2.74
N GLY A 29 -1.34 0.89 2.40
CA GLY A 29 -2.24 1.08 1.26
C GLY A 29 -3.08 2.35 1.39
N ALA A 30 -3.64 2.64 2.57
CA ALA A 30 -4.36 3.88 2.82
C ALA A 30 -3.46 5.13 2.72
N ILE A 31 -2.20 5.06 3.19
CA ILE A 31 -1.25 6.17 3.06
C ILE A 31 -0.86 6.36 1.58
N ILE A 32 -0.61 5.28 0.83
CA ILE A 32 -0.31 5.36 -0.60
C ILE A 32 -1.50 5.94 -1.37
N ALA A 33 -2.73 5.59 -1.01
CA ALA A 33 -3.93 6.16 -1.61
C ALA A 33 -4.00 7.70 -1.44
N LYS A 34 -3.36 8.27 -0.41
CA LYS A 34 -3.26 9.73 -0.26
C LYS A 34 -2.49 10.40 -1.39
N PHE A 35 -1.57 9.70 -2.07
CA PHE A 35 -0.88 10.26 -3.25
C PHE A 35 -1.86 10.59 -4.38
N ALA A 36 -3.00 9.90 -4.48
CA ALA A 36 -4.05 10.25 -5.45
C ALA A 36 -4.68 11.63 -5.20
N GLY A 37 -4.59 12.15 -3.97
CA GLY A 37 -5.04 13.47 -3.57
C GLY A 37 -3.93 14.52 -3.54
N ALA A 38 -2.66 14.11 -3.58
CA ALA A 38 -1.51 15.01 -3.51
C ALA A 38 -1.44 15.86 -4.80
N ARG A 39 -1.65 17.17 -4.66
CA ARG A 39 -1.56 18.12 -5.79
C ARG A 39 -0.25 18.90 -5.79
N THR A 40 0.44 18.94 -4.64
CA THR A 40 1.69 19.65 -4.47
C THR A 40 2.81 18.71 -4.01
N PHE A 41 4.04 19.14 -4.24
CA PHE A 41 5.24 18.41 -3.83
C PHE A 41 5.32 18.27 -2.30
N SER A 42 4.95 19.32 -1.58
CA SER A 42 4.91 19.30 -0.11
C SER A 42 3.86 18.33 0.44
N ASP A 43 2.75 18.11 -0.26
CA ASP A 43 1.79 17.06 0.13
C ASP A 43 2.42 15.67 -0.06
N THR A 44 3.14 15.49 -1.16
CA THR A 44 3.84 14.24 -1.50
C THR A 44 4.91 13.94 -0.45
N GLU A 45 5.75 14.92 -0.09
CA GLU A 45 6.79 14.81 0.95
C GLU A 45 6.20 14.40 2.30
N LYS A 46 5.09 15.03 2.73
CA LYS A 46 4.42 14.66 3.99
C LYS A 46 3.91 13.22 3.98
N ILE A 47 3.32 12.80 2.87
CA ILE A 47 2.82 11.42 2.70
C ILE A 47 4.01 10.46 2.74
N VAL A 48 5.13 10.80 2.08
CA VAL A 48 6.37 10.02 2.11
C VAL A 48 6.93 9.92 3.53
N GLU A 49 7.00 11.01 4.29
CA GLU A 49 7.45 11.00 5.69
C GLU A 49 6.55 10.12 6.57
N GLU A 50 5.22 10.19 6.37
CA GLU A 50 4.25 9.35 7.08
C GLU A 50 4.44 7.87 6.75
N LEU A 51 4.67 7.56 5.48
CA LEU A 51 4.97 6.21 4.99
C LEU A 51 6.35 5.71 5.46
N ALA A 52 7.34 6.61 5.55
CA ALA A 52 8.68 6.31 6.05
C ALA A 52 8.67 6.02 7.55
N ALA A 53 7.81 6.70 8.31
CA ALA A 53 7.58 6.42 9.72
C ALA A 53 7.02 5.00 9.94
N THR A 54 6.35 4.42 8.94
CA THR A 54 5.88 3.03 8.98
C THR A 54 7.03 2.01 8.85
N GLY A 55 8.14 2.38 8.19
CA GLY A 55 9.31 1.51 8.03
C GLY A 55 9.14 0.37 7.02
N ASP A 56 8.19 0.47 6.10
CA ASP A 56 7.90 -0.57 5.12
C ASP A 56 8.97 -0.63 4.00
N PRO A 57 9.53 -1.81 3.66
CA PRO A 57 10.54 -1.93 2.60
C PRO A 57 10.02 -1.57 1.20
N SER A 58 8.71 -1.66 0.98
CA SER A 58 8.04 -1.28 -0.27
C SER A 58 8.12 0.22 -0.54
N LEU A 59 8.39 1.02 0.51
CA LEU A 59 8.60 2.46 0.41
C LEU A 59 9.64 2.81 -0.64
N ALA A 60 10.81 2.15 -0.62
CA ALA A 60 11.90 2.44 -1.54
C ALA A 60 11.43 2.34 -3.00
N ARG A 61 10.69 1.28 -3.32
CA ARG A 61 10.11 1.08 -4.66
C ARG A 61 9.14 2.20 -5.04
N VAL A 62 8.27 2.62 -4.12
CA VAL A 62 7.29 3.69 -4.38
C VAL A 62 8.01 5.02 -4.58
N LEU A 63 9.03 5.33 -3.78
CA LEU A 63 9.82 6.55 -3.89
C LEU A 63 10.64 6.61 -5.18
N ASP A 64 11.24 5.49 -5.57
CA ASP A 64 11.97 5.39 -6.84
C ASP A 64 11.01 5.60 -8.01
N ALA A 65 9.88 4.88 -8.04
CA ALA A 65 8.85 5.05 -9.08
C ALA A 65 8.26 6.47 -9.10
N LEU A 66 8.07 7.09 -7.93
CA LEU A 66 7.64 8.48 -7.82
C LEU A 66 8.69 9.39 -8.45
N SER A 67 9.97 9.26 -8.07
CA SER A 67 11.09 10.07 -8.57
C SER A 67 11.31 9.92 -10.08
N ASP A 68 11.09 8.73 -10.62
CA ASP A 68 11.16 8.44 -12.05
C ASP A 68 9.92 8.96 -12.82
N GLY A 69 8.84 9.24 -12.09
CA GLY A 69 7.56 9.66 -12.67
C GLY A 69 6.74 8.49 -13.24
N ASP A 70 7.06 7.28 -12.78
CA ASP A 70 6.36 6.03 -13.06
C ASP A 70 5.23 5.75 -12.05
N LEU A 71 5.10 6.56 -11.00
CA LEU A 71 3.91 6.52 -10.15
C LEU A 71 2.73 7.25 -10.83
N GLN A 72 1.67 6.51 -11.14
CA GLN A 72 0.45 7.06 -11.78
C GLN A 72 -0.83 6.66 -11.07
N ILE A 73 -1.85 7.49 -11.22
CA ILE A 73 -3.16 7.33 -10.63
C ILE A 73 -4.11 6.84 -11.71
N ARG A 74 -4.80 5.73 -11.48
CA ARG A 74 -5.84 5.26 -12.39
C ARG A 74 -7.12 6.08 -12.21
N LYS A 75 -7.65 6.63 -13.30
CA LYS A 75 -8.81 7.54 -13.26
C LYS A 75 -10.10 6.89 -12.79
N SER A 76 -10.25 5.58 -12.99
CA SER A 76 -11.49 4.85 -12.68
C SER A 76 -11.77 4.74 -11.18
N ASP A 77 -10.74 4.44 -10.40
CA ASP A 77 -10.82 4.15 -8.96
C ASP A 77 -9.98 5.12 -8.12
N ARG A 78 -9.22 6.01 -8.78
CA ARG A 78 -8.19 6.88 -8.17
C ARG A 78 -7.17 6.10 -7.35
N ALA A 79 -6.94 4.84 -7.69
CA ALA A 79 -5.89 4.04 -7.06
C ALA A 79 -4.53 4.36 -7.68
N VAL A 80 -3.50 4.26 -6.85
CA VAL A 80 -2.12 4.58 -7.19
C VAL A 80 -1.41 3.29 -7.59
N PHE A 81 -0.77 3.31 -8.74
CA PHE A 81 -0.04 2.17 -9.28
C PHE A 81 1.33 2.62 -9.79
N ILE A 82 2.29 1.70 -9.76
CA ILE A 82 3.55 1.88 -10.45
C ILE A 82 3.35 1.39 -11.88
N ILE A 83 3.63 2.24 -12.88
CA ILE A 83 3.60 1.82 -14.27
C ILE A 83 4.95 1.21 -14.66
N THR A 84 4.93 0.18 -15.50
CA THR A 84 6.13 -0.28 -16.20
C THR A 84 5.84 -0.53 -17.67
N GLY A 85 6.89 -0.42 -18.48
CA GLY A 85 6.84 -0.56 -19.92
C GLY A 85 6.58 0.77 -20.65
N SER A 86 6.52 0.68 -21.98
CA SER A 86 6.40 1.83 -22.86
C SER A 86 5.42 1.53 -23.99
N GLY A 87 4.48 2.44 -24.26
CA GLY A 87 3.53 2.27 -25.36
C GLY A 87 2.17 2.89 -25.08
N SER A 88 1.15 2.38 -25.78
CA SER A 88 -0.26 2.75 -25.58
C SER A 88 -0.87 2.11 -24.34
N THR A 89 -0.39 0.92 -23.98
CA THR A 89 -0.82 0.14 -22.82
C THR A 89 0.37 0.01 -21.87
N LEU A 90 0.15 0.31 -20.60
CA LEU A 90 1.14 0.26 -19.55
C LEU A 90 0.73 -0.83 -18.56
N THR A 91 1.72 -1.60 -18.09
CA THR A 91 1.47 -2.56 -17.02
C THR A 91 1.42 -1.82 -15.69
N LEU A 92 0.41 -2.10 -14.90
CA LEU A 92 0.25 -1.59 -13.55
C LEU A 92 0.80 -2.61 -12.57
N LEU A 93 1.70 -2.17 -11.70
CA LEU A 93 2.15 -2.93 -10.55
C LEU A 93 1.56 -2.33 -9.28
N ASP A 94 1.28 -3.22 -8.35
CA ASP A 94 0.94 -2.87 -6.98
C ASP A 94 2.13 -2.15 -6.32
N PRO A 95 1.93 -0.96 -5.74
CA PRO A 95 3.00 -0.21 -5.09
C PRO A 95 3.57 -0.90 -3.84
N LEU A 96 2.77 -1.73 -3.16
CA LEU A 96 3.19 -2.50 -1.97
C LEU A 96 3.94 -3.75 -2.40
N THR A 97 3.29 -4.65 -3.12
CA THR A 97 3.88 -5.97 -3.40
C THR A 97 4.84 -5.93 -4.60
N GLY A 98 4.66 -4.97 -5.50
CA GLY A 98 5.34 -4.97 -6.80
C GLY A 98 4.81 -6.05 -7.74
N GLU A 99 3.68 -6.68 -7.43
CA GLU A 99 3.04 -7.64 -8.34
C GLU A 99 2.24 -6.94 -9.44
N LYS A 100 2.06 -7.61 -10.58
CA LYS A 100 1.22 -7.08 -11.65
C LYS A 100 -0.24 -7.00 -11.19
N ALA A 101 -0.74 -5.77 -11.06
CA ALA A 101 -2.13 -5.44 -10.74
C ALA A 101 -3.01 -5.23 -11.99
N GLY A 102 -2.47 -5.51 -13.18
CA GLY A 102 -3.17 -5.46 -14.46
C GLY A 102 -2.47 -4.55 -15.48
N GLU A 103 -3.24 -4.08 -16.45
CA GLU A 103 -2.77 -3.18 -17.50
C GLU A 103 -3.81 -2.07 -17.72
N ALA A 104 -3.34 -0.86 -18.02
CA ALA A 104 -4.22 0.27 -18.32
C ALA A 104 -3.67 1.10 -19.48
N GLY A 105 -4.57 1.77 -20.19
CA GLY A 105 -4.18 2.69 -21.26
C GLY A 105 -3.53 3.94 -20.69
N LYS A 106 -2.51 4.50 -21.35
CA LYS A 106 -1.87 5.76 -20.91
C LYS A 106 -2.85 6.92 -20.71
N ARG A 107 -4.00 6.92 -21.39
CA ARG A 107 -5.06 7.94 -21.27
C ARG A 107 -5.91 7.77 -20.02
N GLU A 108 -5.96 6.57 -19.46
CA GLU A 108 -6.73 6.20 -18.26
C GLU A 108 -5.95 6.48 -16.98
N LEU A 109 -4.70 6.92 -17.12
CA LEU A 109 -3.79 7.19 -16.03
C LEU A 109 -3.50 8.70 -15.95
N ASP A 110 -3.39 9.21 -14.74
CA ASP A 110 -2.92 10.56 -14.42
C ASP A 110 -1.56 10.47 -13.75
N LYS A 111 -0.62 11.29 -14.23
CA LYS A 111 0.73 11.32 -13.69
C LYS A 111 0.76 12.02 -12.32
N VAL A 112 1.37 11.39 -11.32
CA VAL A 112 1.67 12.05 -10.04
C VAL A 112 2.75 13.11 -10.28
N LYS A 113 2.52 14.33 -9.80
CA LYS A 113 3.40 15.47 -10.05
C LYS A 113 4.54 15.45 -9.05
N VAL A 114 5.77 15.26 -9.52
CA VAL A 114 6.97 15.17 -8.65
C VAL A 114 7.93 16.34 -8.83
N ASN A 115 8.59 16.74 -7.74
CA ASN A 115 9.52 17.85 -7.73
C ASN A 115 10.87 17.35 -8.26
N ASN A 116 11.56 18.18 -9.03
CA ASN A 116 12.90 17.86 -9.54
C ASN A 116 13.95 17.69 -8.42
N GLY A 117 13.62 18.06 -7.17
CA GLY A 117 14.49 17.92 -6.00
C GLY A 117 14.47 16.55 -5.32
N LEU A 118 13.66 15.59 -5.80
CA LEU A 118 13.63 14.22 -5.27
C LEU A 118 14.66 13.28 -5.94
N ARG A 119 15.39 13.79 -6.95
CA ARG A 119 16.44 13.08 -7.69
C ARG A 119 17.82 13.21 -7.04
#